data_AF-A0A2N5Z0F0-F1
#
_entry.id   AF-A0A2N5Z0F0-F1
#
_cell.length_a   1.000
_cell.length_b   1.000
_cell.length_c   1.000
_cell.angle_alpha   90.00
_cell.angle_beta   90.00
_cell.angle_gamma   90.00
#
_symmetry.space_group_name_H-M   'P 1'
#
loop_
_entity.id
_entity.type
_entity.pdbx_description
1 polymer ?
#
loop_
_entity_poly.entity_id
_entity_poly.type
_entity_poly.pdbx_seq_one_letter_code
_entity_poly.pdbx_strand_id
1 'polypeptide(L)'
;MKLKIFLTLILAFTISIFVNAQNETQYTAKQLKVVTKIDGMEYIGEVISDDGREILLNTESLGKIYIPKSEIKSIVDVDNENRIVFGEFRTQGPFTTRYAFTNNAFPVEKGENYALINLYGPEVHFAITNEFSLGIMSTWIASPMVLALKYSFTTKNENINFSLGTLIGTSGYLNSFRGYGGLHWANVTFIE
;
A
#
# COMPACT_ATOMS: atom_id res chain seq x y z
N MET A 1 -34.21 43.73 -13.32
CA MET A 1 -33.23 43.72 -12.21
C MET A 1 -32.64 42.33 -11.95
N LYS A 2 -33.46 41.26 -11.86
CA LYS A 2 -33.01 39.88 -11.60
C LYS A 2 -32.05 39.29 -12.66
N LEU A 3 -32.25 39.59 -13.95
CA LEU A 3 -31.40 39.08 -15.03
C LEU A 3 -29.97 39.69 -15.04
N LYS A 4 -29.83 40.96 -14.64
CA LYS A 4 -28.53 41.62 -14.55
C LYS A 4 -27.69 41.04 -13.41
N ILE A 5 -28.30 40.75 -12.26
CA ILE A 5 -27.64 40.13 -11.10
C ILE A 5 -27.16 38.71 -11.43
N PHE A 6 -27.96 37.94 -12.18
CA PHE A 6 -27.57 36.60 -12.62
C PHE A 6 -26.37 36.61 -13.57
N LEU A 7 -26.32 37.59 -14.49
CA LEU A 7 -25.19 37.75 -15.40
C LEU A 7 -23.89 38.15 -14.68
N THR A 8 -23.98 39.01 -13.65
CA THR A 8 -22.82 39.42 -12.84
C THR A 8 -22.27 38.26 -12.00
N LEU A 9 -23.13 37.37 -11.51
CA LEU A 9 -22.74 36.17 -10.74
C LEU A 9 -22.02 35.13 -11.60
N ILE A 10 -22.46 34.95 -12.85
CA ILE A 10 -21.78 34.06 -13.81
C ILE A 10 -20.40 34.60 -14.17
N LEU A 11 -20.27 35.91 -14.38
CA LEU A 11 -18.99 36.53 -14.72
C LEU A 11 -17.99 36.45 -13.55
N ALA A 12 -18.45 36.60 -12.30
CA ALA A 12 -17.63 36.42 -11.11
C ALA A 12 -17.16 34.97 -10.92
N PHE A 13 -17.97 33.98 -11.31
CA PHE A 13 -17.60 32.56 -11.24
C PHE A 13 -16.52 32.18 -12.27
N THR A 14 -16.52 32.82 -13.45
CA THR A 14 -15.51 32.55 -14.49
C THR A 14 -14.12 33.10 -14.17
N ILE A 15 -14.01 34.16 -13.36
CA ILE A 15 -12.72 34.77 -13.00
C ILE A 15 -11.95 33.88 -12.01
N SER A 16 -12.63 33.11 -11.17
CA SER A 16 -12.02 32.18 -10.21
C SER A 16 -11.35 30.96 -10.87
N ILE A 17 -11.67 30.66 -12.13
CA ILE A 17 -11.16 29.49 -12.85
C ILE A 17 -9.75 29.76 -13.42
N PHE A 18 -9.37 31.03 -13.60
CA PHE A 18 -8.07 31.42 -14.19
C PHE A 18 -6.95 31.67 -13.16
N VAL A 19 -7.21 31.55 -11.86
CA VAL A 19 -6.23 31.84 -10.78
C VAL A 19 -5.65 30.54 -10.17
N ASN A 20 -5.29 29.56 -10.99
CA ASN A 20 -4.57 28.35 -10.54
C ASN A 20 -3.31 28.06 -11.37
N ALA A 21 -2.61 29.10 -11.83
CA ALA A 21 -1.25 28.93 -12.34
C ALA A 21 -0.24 28.90 -11.17
N GLN A 22 -0.23 27.80 -10.41
CA GLN A 22 0.94 27.50 -9.59
C GLN A 22 1.95 26.83 -10.51
N ASN A 23 3.08 27.49 -10.73
CA ASN A 23 4.23 26.86 -11.38
C ASN A 23 4.65 25.67 -10.51
N GLU A 24 4.43 24.46 -11.00
CA GLU A 24 5.12 23.30 -10.45
C GLU A 24 6.61 23.49 -10.72
N THR A 25 7.33 23.93 -9.70
CA THR A 25 8.77 23.67 -9.62
C THR A 25 8.91 22.17 -9.78
N GLN A 26 9.47 21.71 -10.90
CA GLN A 26 9.90 20.32 -11.06
C GLN A 26 10.99 20.05 -10.02
N TYR A 27 10.58 19.69 -8.82
CA TYR A 27 11.40 18.89 -7.94
C TYR A 27 11.64 17.60 -8.72
N THR A 28 12.82 17.48 -9.31
CA THR A 28 13.28 16.19 -9.81
C THR A 28 13.39 15.32 -8.58
N ALA A 29 12.36 14.51 -8.33
CA ALA A 29 12.34 13.55 -7.26
C ALA A 29 13.60 12.70 -7.43
N LYS A 30 14.51 12.76 -6.46
CA LYS A 30 15.70 11.91 -6.46
C LYS A 30 15.19 10.49 -6.47
N GLN A 31 15.38 9.78 -7.57
CA GLN A 31 14.95 8.40 -7.69
C GLN A 31 15.95 7.53 -6.93
N LEU A 32 15.71 7.37 -5.64
CA LEU A 32 16.43 6.41 -4.81
C LEU A 32 16.21 5.01 -5.38
N LYS A 33 17.28 4.23 -5.43
CA LYS A 33 17.25 2.84 -5.86
C LYS A 33 17.93 1.95 -4.85
N VAL A 34 17.41 0.75 -4.71
CA VAL A 34 18.04 -0.35 -3.97
C VAL A 34 18.79 -1.21 -4.96
N VAL A 35 20.10 -1.26 -4.82
CA VAL A 35 20.98 -2.11 -5.61
C VAL A 35 21.37 -3.30 -4.76
N THR A 36 20.86 -4.47 -5.12
CA THR A 36 21.21 -5.74 -4.48
C THR A 36 22.28 -6.42 -5.32
N LYS A 37 23.43 -6.72 -4.70
CA LYS A 37 24.53 -7.47 -5.33
C LYS A 37 24.28 -8.97 -5.26
N ILE A 38 25.04 -9.74 -6.05
CA ILE A 38 24.97 -11.22 -6.08
C ILE A 38 25.41 -11.83 -4.75
N ASP A 39 26.31 -11.17 -4.03
CA ASP A 39 26.77 -11.55 -2.69
C ASP A 39 25.71 -11.31 -1.58
N GLY A 40 24.58 -10.67 -1.93
CA GLY A 40 23.51 -10.34 -1.01
C GLY A 40 23.66 -8.98 -0.32
N MET A 41 24.73 -8.22 -0.60
CA MET A 41 24.89 -6.87 -0.08
C MET A 41 23.92 -5.91 -0.76
N GLU A 42 23.26 -5.06 0.02
CA GLU A 42 22.32 -4.06 -0.46
C GLU A 42 22.88 -2.65 -0.26
N TYR A 43 22.75 -1.84 -1.30
CA TYR A 43 23.10 -0.42 -1.26
C TYR A 43 21.89 0.41 -1.65
N ILE A 44 21.57 1.39 -0.82
CA ILE A 44 20.47 2.33 -1.07
C ILE A 44 21.09 3.67 -1.43
N GLY A 45 20.71 4.22 -2.58
CA GLY A 45 21.27 5.49 -3.04
C GLY A 45 20.72 5.96 -4.38
N GLU A 46 21.18 7.13 -4.80
CA GLU A 46 20.83 7.73 -6.08
C GLU A 46 21.80 7.24 -7.17
N VAL A 47 21.28 6.72 -8.28
CA VAL A 47 22.11 6.33 -9.43
C VAL A 47 22.43 7.59 -10.24
N ILE A 48 23.69 8.04 -10.18
CA ILE A 48 24.17 9.25 -10.89
C ILE A 48 24.48 8.93 -12.35
N SER A 49 25.07 7.78 -12.63
CA SER A 49 25.38 7.36 -14.00
C SER A 49 25.34 5.85 -14.16
N ASP A 50 25.03 5.43 -15.38
CA ASP A 50 25.03 4.03 -15.81
C ASP A 50 25.75 3.96 -17.17
N ASP A 51 26.93 3.35 -17.20
CA ASP A 51 27.74 3.22 -18.42
C ASP A 51 27.60 1.86 -19.12
N GLY A 52 26.71 0.98 -18.60
CA GLY A 52 26.51 -0.38 -19.07
C GLY A 52 27.48 -1.43 -18.50
N ARG A 53 28.68 -1.06 -18.06
CA ARG A 53 29.63 -1.94 -17.36
C ARG A 53 29.56 -1.75 -15.85
N GLU A 54 29.42 -0.51 -15.40
CA GLU A 54 29.36 -0.10 -14.00
C GLU A 54 28.30 0.99 -13.79
N ILE A 55 27.79 1.06 -12.56
CA ILE A 55 26.91 2.13 -12.12
C ILE A 55 27.61 2.97 -11.06
N LEU A 56 27.41 4.28 -11.11
CA LEU A 56 27.82 5.21 -10.07
C LEU A 56 26.64 5.46 -9.14
N LEU A 57 26.71 4.91 -7.93
CA LEU A 57 25.68 5.03 -6.90
C LEU A 57 26.16 6.00 -5.83
N ASN A 58 25.31 6.97 -5.45
CA ASN A 58 25.56 7.85 -4.33
C ASN A 58 24.73 7.42 -3.12
N THR A 59 25.41 6.79 -2.18
CA THR A 59 24.82 6.29 -0.93
C THR A 59 25.03 7.29 0.19
N GLU A 60 24.11 7.36 1.16
CA GLU A 60 24.27 8.26 2.31
C GLU A 60 25.41 7.82 3.25
N SER A 61 25.64 6.51 3.36
CA SER A 61 26.61 5.94 4.30
C SER A 61 28.05 5.93 3.79
N LEU A 62 28.26 5.66 2.50
CA LEU A 62 29.58 5.47 1.89
C LEU A 62 29.92 6.56 0.86
N GLY A 63 28.97 7.42 0.52
CA GLY A 63 29.10 8.39 -0.56
C GLY A 63 29.04 7.74 -1.94
N LYS A 64 29.81 8.26 -2.89
CA LYS A 64 29.83 7.80 -4.29
C LYS A 64 30.66 6.53 -4.43
N ILE A 65 30.02 5.47 -4.90
CA ILE A 65 30.63 4.16 -5.14
C ILE A 65 30.36 3.70 -6.58
N TYR A 66 31.35 3.05 -7.18
CA TYR A 66 31.19 2.37 -8.47
C TYR A 66 30.92 0.89 -8.23
N ILE A 67 29.84 0.37 -8.81
CA ILE A 67 29.47 -1.04 -8.72
C ILE A 67 29.43 -1.63 -10.13
N PRO A 68 30.25 -2.66 -10.44
CA PRO A 68 30.17 -3.37 -11.71
C PRO A 68 28.81 -4.04 -11.89
N LYS A 69 28.17 -3.90 -13.06
CA LYS A 69 26.87 -4.54 -13.35
C LYS A 69 26.91 -6.06 -13.29
N SER A 70 28.07 -6.66 -13.57
CA SER A 70 28.28 -8.10 -13.42
C SER A 70 28.08 -8.60 -12.00
N GLU A 71 28.17 -7.72 -11.00
CA GLU A 71 27.98 -8.04 -9.58
C GLU A 71 26.58 -7.68 -9.08
N ILE A 72 25.73 -7.08 -9.92
CA ILE A 72 24.39 -6.63 -9.56
C ILE A 72 23.39 -7.75 -9.89
N LYS A 73 22.60 -8.12 -8.89
CA LYS A 73 21.50 -9.07 -9.04
C LYS A 73 20.21 -8.37 -9.43
N SER A 74 19.89 -7.24 -8.79
CA SER A 74 18.68 -6.47 -9.06
C SER A 74 18.85 -5.00 -8.70
N ILE A 75 18.12 -4.15 -9.42
CA ILE A 75 17.98 -2.73 -9.13
C ILE A 75 16.48 -2.48 -9.00
N VAL A 76 16.04 -2.01 -7.83
CA VAL A 76 14.62 -1.76 -7.53
C VAL A 76 14.45 -0.28 -7.24
N ASP A 77 13.44 0.35 -7.85
CA ASP A 77 13.11 1.74 -7.59
C ASP A 77 12.43 1.88 -6.21
N VAL A 78 12.81 2.92 -5.46
CA VAL A 78 12.20 3.25 -4.17
C VAL A 78 11.08 4.24 -4.42
N ASP A 79 9.83 3.77 -4.39
CA ASP A 79 8.67 4.64 -4.61
C ASP A 79 8.51 5.71 -3.52
N ASN A 80 9.00 5.43 -2.30
CA ASN A 80 8.84 6.32 -1.16
C ASN A 80 10.00 6.14 -0.16
N GLU A 81 10.67 7.24 0.18
CA GLU A 81 11.83 7.27 1.11
C GLU A 81 11.46 6.77 2.52
N ASN A 82 10.19 6.92 2.93
CA ASN A 82 9.69 6.43 4.23
C ASN A 82 9.71 4.89 4.35
N ARG A 83 9.98 4.17 3.26
CA ARG A 83 10.16 2.71 3.27
C ARG A 83 11.56 2.28 3.71
N ILE A 84 12.48 3.22 3.90
CA ILE A 84 13.82 2.97 4.42
C ILE A 84 13.79 3.10 5.94
N VAL A 85 13.76 1.96 6.64
CA VAL A 85 13.70 1.93 8.10
C VAL A 85 15.00 1.33 8.61
N PHE A 86 15.78 2.10 9.37
CA PHE A 86 17.12 1.73 9.84
C PHE A 86 18.13 1.39 8.71
N GLY A 87 17.99 2.00 7.54
CA GLY A 87 18.90 1.76 6.40
C GLY A 87 18.59 0.51 5.59
N GLU A 88 17.50 -0.19 5.90
CA GLU A 88 16.97 -1.31 5.12
C GLU A 88 15.70 -0.90 4.37
N PHE A 89 15.58 -1.31 3.11
CA PHE A 89 14.36 -1.10 2.34
C PHE A 89 13.34 -2.19 2.65
N ARG A 90 12.21 -1.80 3.24
CA ARG A 90 11.12 -2.73 3.53
C ARG A 90 10.09 -2.71 2.41
N THR A 91 10.05 -3.78 1.61
CA THR A 91 8.99 -3.98 0.62
C THR A 91 7.64 -4.18 1.33
N GLN A 92 6.57 -3.64 0.74
CA GLN A 92 5.23 -4.01 1.18
C GLN A 92 4.95 -5.45 0.76
N GLY A 93 4.17 -6.14 1.57
CA GLY A 93 3.74 -7.49 1.30
C GLY A 93 2.40 -7.78 1.97
N PRO A 94 1.80 -8.95 1.72
CA PRO A 94 0.46 -9.26 2.24
C PRO A 94 0.38 -9.17 3.77
N PHE A 95 1.49 -9.44 4.47
CA PHE A 95 1.58 -9.40 5.93
C PHE A 95 1.80 -8.00 6.51
N THR A 96 2.14 -6.98 5.71
CA THR A 96 2.22 -5.58 6.19
C THR A 96 0.83 -4.94 6.34
N THR A 97 -0.22 -5.64 5.88
CA THR A 97 -1.63 -5.17 5.91
C THR A 97 -2.41 -5.59 7.16
N ARG A 98 -1.72 -6.24 8.11
CA ARG A 98 -2.35 -6.82 9.29
C ARG A 98 -1.43 -6.92 10.50
N TYR A 99 -2.07 -6.97 11.66
CA TYR A 99 -1.52 -7.39 12.94
C TYR A 99 -1.83 -8.87 13.19
N ALA A 100 -1.35 -9.42 14.30
CA ALA A 100 -1.56 -10.83 14.66
C ALA A 100 -3.05 -11.23 14.74
N PHE A 101 -3.92 -10.33 15.22
CA PHE A 101 -5.34 -10.63 15.48
C PHE A 101 -6.34 -9.74 14.71
N THR A 102 -5.88 -8.65 14.12
CA THR A 102 -6.73 -7.70 13.37
C THR A 102 -5.99 -7.15 12.16
N ASN A 103 -6.69 -6.57 11.19
CA ASN A 103 -6.09 -5.93 10.03
C ASN A 103 -5.86 -4.42 10.25
N ASN A 104 -5.02 -3.79 9.42
CA ASN A 104 -4.84 -2.34 9.41
C ASN A 104 -5.54 -1.72 8.18
N ALA A 105 -5.34 -0.41 7.93
CA ALA A 105 -5.97 0.25 6.80
C ALA A 105 -5.31 0.01 5.43
N PHE A 106 -4.11 -0.59 5.38
CA PHE A 106 -3.41 -0.81 4.11
C PHE A 106 -4.12 -1.86 3.24
N PRO A 107 -4.20 -1.63 1.93
CA PRO A 107 -4.75 -2.61 1.01
C PRO A 107 -3.87 -3.84 0.91
N VAL A 108 -4.48 -4.99 0.59
CA VAL A 108 -3.75 -6.15 0.06
C VAL A 108 -3.71 -5.97 -1.45
N GLU A 109 -2.53 -5.80 -2.02
CA GLU A 109 -2.41 -5.49 -3.45
C GLU A 109 -2.80 -6.69 -4.32
N LYS A 110 -3.30 -6.41 -5.52
CA LYS A 110 -3.75 -7.46 -6.44
C LYS A 110 -2.57 -8.37 -6.80
N GLY A 111 -2.73 -9.66 -6.54
CA GLY A 111 -1.69 -10.67 -6.74
C GLY A 111 -1.04 -11.13 -5.44
N GLU A 112 -1.20 -10.38 -4.35
CA GLU A 112 -0.69 -10.72 -3.01
C GLU A 112 -1.69 -11.56 -2.21
N ASN A 113 -2.14 -12.68 -2.79
CA ASN A 113 -2.97 -13.62 -2.05
C ASN A 113 -2.15 -14.29 -0.95
N TYR A 114 -2.77 -14.54 0.20
CA TYR A 114 -2.07 -15.19 1.31
C TYR A 114 -2.98 -16.17 2.04
N ALA A 115 -2.34 -17.16 2.65
CA ALA A 115 -2.98 -18.11 3.54
C ALA A 115 -2.26 -18.09 4.88
N LEU A 116 -3.03 -18.25 5.95
CA LEU A 116 -2.56 -18.25 7.32
C LEU A 116 -3.16 -19.44 8.05
N ILE A 117 -2.38 -19.96 8.97
CA ILE A 117 -2.81 -20.98 9.90
C ILE A 117 -2.68 -20.36 11.29
N ASN A 118 -3.82 -20.12 11.92
CA ASN A 118 -3.87 -19.58 13.27
C ASN A 118 -4.28 -20.67 14.27
N LEU A 119 -4.12 -20.39 15.56
CA LEU A 119 -4.54 -21.32 16.62
C LEU A 119 -6.04 -21.67 16.52
N TYR A 120 -6.89 -20.74 16.10
CA TYR A 120 -8.31 -20.97 15.97
C TYR A 120 -8.69 -21.73 14.69
N GLY A 121 -7.81 -21.77 13.67
CA GLY A 121 -8.03 -22.45 12.40
C GLY A 121 -7.39 -21.75 11.20
N PRO A 122 -7.57 -22.30 10.00
CA PRO A 122 -7.02 -21.75 8.77
C PRO A 122 -7.84 -20.56 8.24
N GLU A 123 -7.14 -19.65 7.57
CA GLU A 123 -7.74 -18.57 6.80
C GLU A 123 -7.00 -18.36 5.47
N VAL A 124 -7.74 -17.98 4.44
CA VAL A 124 -7.20 -17.68 3.11
C VAL A 124 -7.81 -16.37 2.65
N HIS A 125 -6.97 -15.46 2.16
CA HIS A 125 -7.36 -14.14 1.69
C HIS A 125 -6.89 -13.93 0.25
N PHE A 126 -7.79 -13.40 -0.55
CA PHE A 126 -7.62 -13.10 -1.95
C PHE A 126 -7.74 -11.59 -2.18
N ALA A 127 -6.76 -11.03 -2.88
CA ALA A 127 -6.79 -9.64 -3.32
C ALA A 127 -7.46 -9.57 -4.71
N ILE A 128 -8.73 -9.18 -4.73
CA ILE A 128 -9.52 -9.13 -5.96
C ILE A 128 -9.16 -7.88 -6.77
N THR A 129 -9.03 -6.75 -6.08
CA THR A 129 -8.49 -5.49 -6.63
C THR A 129 -7.38 -4.98 -5.72
N ASN A 130 -6.76 -3.84 -6.09
CA ASN A 130 -5.76 -3.20 -5.25
C ASN A 130 -6.35 -2.60 -3.97
N GLU A 131 -7.66 -2.52 -3.84
CA GLU A 131 -8.37 -1.90 -2.72
C GLU A 131 -9.26 -2.90 -1.98
N PHE A 132 -9.75 -3.91 -2.71
CA PHE A 132 -10.72 -4.87 -2.22
C PHE A 132 -10.13 -6.26 -2.06
N SER A 133 -10.26 -6.79 -0.85
CA SER A 133 -9.87 -8.16 -0.50
C SER A 133 -11.02 -8.95 0.08
N LEU A 134 -11.03 -10.25 -0.23
CA LEU A 134 -12.01 -11.23 0.22
C LEU A 134 -11.26 -12.39 0.84
N GLY A 135 -11.63 -12.77 2.06
CA GLY A 135 -11.07 -13.91 2.75
C GLY A 135 -12.13 -14.87 3.25
N ILE A 136 -11.73 -16.10 3.45
CA ILE A 136 -12.53 -17.14 4.07
C ILE A 136 -11.70 -17.68 5.22
N MET A 137 -12.29 -17.70 6.41
CA MET A 137 -11.68 -18.25 7.61
C MET A 137 -12.63 -19.25 8.25
N SER A 138 -12.07 -20.28 8.87
CA SER A 138 -12.86 -21.26 9.60
C SER A 138 -12.05 -21.82 10.76
N THR A 139 -12.73 -22.57 11.63
CA THR A 139 -12.04 -23.33 12.67
C THR A 139 -11.40 -24.59 12.09
N TRP A 140 -10.60 -25.28 12.90
CA TRP A 140 -10.03 -26.59 12.56
C TRP A 140 -11.05 -27.65 12.14
N ILE A 141 -12.29 -27.53 12.61
CA ILE A 141 -13.38 -28.45 12.26
C ILE A 141 -14.23 -27.91 11.09
N ALA A 142 -13.78 -26.89 10.37
CA ALA A 142 -14.53 -26.23 9.30
C ALA A 142 -15.89 -25.63 9.75
N SER A 143 -16.05 -25.32 11.05
CA SER A 143 -17.28 -24.72 11.60
C SER A 143 -17.02 -24.00 12.93
N PRO A 144 -17.44 -22.74 13.11
CA PRO A 144 -18.11 -21.85 12.16
C PRO A 144 -17.24 -21.47 10.95
N MET A 145 -17.90 -21.00 9.89
CA MET A 145 -17.26 -20.47 8.68
C MET A 145 -17.54 -18.97 8.59
N VAL A 146 -16.54 -18.19 8.20
CA VAL A 146 -16.64 -16.72 8.14
C VAL A 146 -16.08 -16.22 6.81
N LEU A 147 -16.87 -15.36 6.17
CA LEU A 147 -16.46 -14.57 5.01
C LEU A 147 -15.95 -13.21 5.51
N ALA A 148 -14.70 -12.90 5.21
CA ALA A 148 -14.07 -11.63 5.48
C ALA A 148 -14.05 -10.77 4.22
N LEU A 149 -14.59 -9.56 4.28
CA LEU A 149 -14.48 -8.58 3.20
C LEU A 149 -13.81 -7.33 3.76
N LYS A 150 -12.86 -6.78 3.01
CA LYS A 150 -12.18 -5.54 3.40
C LYS A 150 -12.01 -4.66 2.17
N TYR A 151 -12.34 -3.39 2.34
CA TYR A 151 -12.12 -2.33 1.36
C TYR A 151 -11.24 -1.24 1.97
N SER A 152 -10.09 -0.99 1.35
CA SER A 152 -9.15 0.05 1.74
C SER A 152 -9.27 1.25 0.80
N PHE A 153 -9.35 2.46 1.36
CA PHE A 153 -9.44 3.69 0.59
C PHE A 153 -8.04 4.26 0.36
N THR A 154 -7.64 4.33 -0.90
CA THR A 154 -6.42 5.03 -1.31
C THR A 154 -6.62 6.53 -1.12
N THR A 155 -6.00 7.08 -0.08
CA THR A 155 -6.09 8.50 0.25
C THR A 155 -4.95 9.24 -0.42
N LYS A 156 -5.18 10.48 -0.89
CA LYS A 156 -4.12 11.30 -1.52
C LYS A 156 -2.99 11.67 -0.56
N ASN A 157 -3.26 11.64 0.74
CA ASN A 157 -2.27 11.83 1.78
C ASN A 157 -1.77 10.44 2.21
N GLU A 158 -0.51 10.13 1.90
CA GLU A 158 0.10 8.83 2.20
C GLU A 158 0.18 8.55 3.71
N ASN A 159 0.17 9.61 4.54
CA ASN A 159 0.32 9.49 5.99
C ASN A 159 -0.97 9.06 6.70
N ILE A 160 -2.12 9.06 6.03
CA ILE A 160 -3.41 8.68 6.64
C ILE A 160 -4.15 7.72 5.71
N ASN A 161 -4.33 6.49 6.17
CA ASN A 161 -5.00 5.43 5.43
C ASN A 161 -6.30 5.02 6.14
N PHE A 162 -7.35 4.77 5.36
CA PHE A 162 -8.66 4.38 5.85
C PHE A 162 -9.09 3.03 5.28
N SER A 163 -9.79 2.21 6.06
CA SER A 163 -10.42 1.00 5.55
C SER A 163 -11.73 0.69 6.26
N LEU A 164 -12.59 -0.05 5.57
CA LEU A 164 -13.80 -0.64 6.11
C LEU A 164 -13.73 -2.16 5.93
N GLY A 165 -14.14 -2.89 6.96
CA GLY A 165 -14.14 -4.33 6.98
C GLY A 165 -15.44 -4.91 7.50
N THR A 166 -15.77 -6.10 7.02
CA THR A 166 -16.89 -6.89 7.52
C THR A 166 -16.53 -8.37 7.56
N LEU A 167 -16.87 -9.03 8.65
CA LEU A 167 -16.86 -10.47 8.81
C LEU A 167 -18.32 -10.91 8.86
N ILE A 168 -18.70 -11.85 8.01
CA ILE A 168 -20.03 -12.44 8.00
C ILE A 168 -19.85 -13.94 8.26
N GLY A 169 -20.27 -14.37 9.43
CA GLY A 169 -20.11 -15.74 9.91
C GLY A 169 -21.41 -16.51 9.90
N THR A 170 -21.30 -17.81 9.62
CA THR A 170 -22.35 -18.79 9.91
C THR A 170 -21.86 -19.78 10.94
N SER A 171 -22.76 -20.24 11.80
CA SER A 171 -22.55 -21.34 12.73
C SER A 171 -22.17 -22.66 12.02
N GLY A 172 -22.33 -22.73 10.70
CA GLY A 172 -22.06 -23.92 9.90
C GLY A 172 -22.96 -25.08 10.32
N TYR A 173 -22.45 -26.30 10.20
CA TYR A 173 -23.20 -27.52 10.51
C TYR A 173 -23.49 -27.68 12.01
N LEU A 174 -22.76 -27.01 12.91
CA LEU A 174 -22.97 -27.09 14.36
C LEU A 174 -24.37 -26.62 14.80
N ASN A 175 -25.02 -25.77 14.00
CA ASN A 175 -26.40 -25.36 14.22
C ASN A 175 -27.21 -25.43 12.91
N SER A 176 -26.94 -26.44 12.06
CA SER A 176 -27.66 -26.66 10.80
C SER A 176 -27.80 -25.40 9.93
N PHE A 177 -26.76 -24.56 9.89
CA PHE A 177 -26.75 -23.27 9.18
C PHE A 177 -27.86 -22.30 9.61
N ARG A 178 -28.28 -22.33 10.88
CA ARG A 178 -29.33 -21.43 11.41
C ARG A 178 -28.77 -20.25 12.20
N GLY A 179 -27.50 -20.32 12.62
CA GLY A 179 -26.81 -19.22 13.28
C GLY A 179 -26.05 -18.37 12.28
N TYR A 180 -26.23 -17.05 12.35
CA TYR A 180 -25.51 -16.07 11.56
C TYR A 180 -25.06 -14.93 12.46
N GLY A 181 -23.92 -14.33 12.13
CA GLY A 181 -23.38 -13.19 12.86
C GLY A 181 -22.56 -12.31 11.93
N GLY A 182 -22.52 -11.02 12.23
CA GLY A 182 -21.74 -10.04 11.50
C GLY A 182 -20.88 -9.22 12.45
N LEU A 183 -19.63 -8.97 12.08
CA LEU A 183 -18.77 -7.98 12.73
C LEU A 183 -18.34 -6.96 11.68
N HIS A 184 -18.65 -5.69 11.88
CA HIS A 184 -18.27 -4.60 10.99
C HIS A 184 -17.32 -3.67 11.72
N TRP A 185 -16.27 -3.21 11.04
CA TRP A 185 -15.30 -2.28 11.62
C TRP A 185 -14.78 -1.28 10.59
N ALA A 186 -14.18 -0.22 11.10
CA ALA A 186 -13.43 0.77 10.34
C ALA A 186 -12.05 0.91 10.96
N ASN A 187 -11.01 1.03 10.14
CA ASN A 187 -9.66 1.32 10.61
C ASN A 187 -9.19 2.67 10.08
N VAL A 188 -8.42 3.35 10.91
CA VAL A 188 -7.59 4.50 10.52
C VAL A 188 -6.15 4.14 10.89
N THR A 189 -5.24 4.22 9.93
CA THR A 189 -3.81 3.96 10.15
C THR A 189 -3.03 5.21 9.82
N PHE A 190 -2.25 5.67 10.79
CA PHE A 190 -1.34 6.80 10.67
C PHE A 190 0.07 6.27 10.43
N ILE A 191 0.79 6.92 9.52
CA ILE A 191 2.23 6.71 9.30
C ILE A 191 2.91 7.98 9.81
N GLU A 192 3.76 7.82 10.82
CA GLU A 192 4.67 8.86 11.32
C GLU A 192 6.01 8.78 10.60
#